data_AF-A0A9D8WZ15-F1
#
_entry.id   AF-A0A9D8WZ15-F1
#
_cell.length_a   1.000
_cell.length_b   1.000
_cell.length_c   1.000
_cell.angle_alpha   90.00
_cell.angle_beta   90.00
_cell.angle_gamma   90.00
#
_symmetry.space_group_name_H-M   'P 1'
#
loop_
_entity.id
_entity.type
_entity.pdbx_description
1 polymer ?
#
loop_
_entity_poly.entity_id
_entity_poly.type
_entity_poly.pdbx_seq_one_letter_code
_entity_poly.pdbx_strand_id
1 'polypeptide(L)'
;YPFCSGYSLTELAQMGYVSKDVIDGLNALADDKGNVPVTDESKALLVSFITSDDWGNEPETNFEYYISYDKTYDTVDWSTVGCLKTGEYQITIVLEKSLSGFYLLYNLSGNWLVYEDLYESCLTQVGDGYVSTYNTSVDTTMSYGPYKLVSYQEDKAMRFEKNENWFGYTDGKHVYVDPEDGKTYPMYQTTAIDCQVVAEAETRKLMFLKGQLMGYGLQAEDFDAYRNSDYCHATPATSTFFLILNGHASAIAEREAADNFDTTKYDLQTLTLESFKRAMALSYDRDLFASTVSPARSAGYGLIGTAYVYDPDTGAKYRDTDQAKKALCDFYSVDVSKYASLDEAVDSITGYDVEGARAFFKTAFDEALANGFITDTDNDGKSDQVIRIEYALSADSDFMTTTINYLNTVLADVLVGTPFEGKIEFYKSAPYGNAWSAKIKAGLSDTVLGGWQGSALNPFSLTDLYVNPSRAYDAAWFNAETVNLEINVNGEAITLNLKQWSDALNGAAVTVGEKTYNFGDGQVDVDTRLDILAAIETKVLQGYNYLPMLEDGSMALLSQQVYYVVEDYNPVMGRGGIAYTKYNYNDAEWTAYVDSQGGELKY
;
A
#
# COMPACT_ATOMS: atom_id res chain seq x y z
N TYR A 1 -10.18 0.79 -28.58
CA TYR A 1 -9.27 0.79 -27.42
C TYR A 1 -8.25 -0.33 -27.42
N PRO A 2 -7.40 -0.57 -28.43
CA PRO A 2 -6.35 -1.57 -28.26
C PRO A 2 -5.41 -1.09 -27.14
N PHE A 3 -5.36 -1.85 -26.04
CA PHE A 3 -4.48 -1.60 -24.90
C PHE A 3 -3.07 -2.08 -25.26
N CYS A 4 -2.34 -1.28 -26.02
CA CYS A 4 -0.98 -1.57 -26.46
C CYS A 4 0.06 -0.78 -25.66
N SER A 5 0.11 -0.98 -24.33
CA SER A 5 1.18 -0.44 -23.48
C SER A 5 1.42 1.08 -23.59
N GLY A 6 0.36 1.85 -23.87
CA GLY A 6 0.44 3.31 -24.03
C GLY A 6 0.76 3.82 -25.45
N TYR A 7 0.96 2.94 -26.43
CA TYR A 7 1.19 3.29 -27.83
C TYR A 7 -0.06 3.04 -28.69
N SER A 8 -0.30 3.90 -29.67
CA SER A 8 -1.25 3.69 -30.76
C SER A 8 -0.73 2.63 -31.75
N LEU A 9 -1.64 1.97 -32.48
CA LEU A 9 -1.26 1.04 -33.55
C LEU A 9 -0.37 1.70 -34.61
N THR A 10 -0.56 2.99 -34.87
CA THR A 10 0.28 3.78 -35.78
C THR A 10 1.71 3.93 -35.25
N GLU A 11 1.88 4.16 -33.95
CA GLU A 11 3.21 4.21 -33.32
C GLU A 11 3.89 2.84 -33.34
N LEU A 12 3.15 1.77 -33.06
CA LEU A 12 3.67 0.40 -33.15
C LEU A 12 4.11 0.03 -34.58
N ALA A 13 3.38 0.50 -35.59
CA ALA A 13 3.76 0.34 -36.98
C ALA A 13 5.08 1.07 -37.32
N GLN A 14 5.26 2.29 -36.79
CA GLN A 14 6.51 3.03 -36.95
C GLN A 14 7.69 2.37 -36.25
N MET A 15 7.43 1.64 -35.16
CA MET A 15 8.41 0.84 -34.44
C MET A 15 8.69 -0.53 -35.10
N GLY A 16 7.97 -0.88 -36.18
CA GLY A 16 8.17 -2.11 -36.94
C GLY A 16 7.38 -3.31 -36.44
N TYR A 17 6.50 -3.14 -35.45
CA TYR A 17 5.72 -4.23 -34.85
C TYR A 17 4.43 -4.56 -35.61
N VAL A 18 3.94 -3.63 -36.42
CA VAL A 18 2.73 -3.83 -37.23
C VAL A 18 3.08 -3.71 -38.71
N SER A 19 2.67 -4.69 -39.50
CA SER A 19 2.90 -4.65 -40.94
C SER A 19 2.11 -3.52 -41.61
N LYS A 20 2.64 -3.02 -42.73
CA LYS A 20 1.99 -1.96 -43.51
C LYS A 20 0.60 -2.35 -43.98
N ASP A 21 0.41 -3.61 -44.37
CA ASP A 21 -0.87 -4.11 -44.88
C ASP A 21 -1.94 -4.15 -43.78
N VAL A 22 -1.57 -4.51 -42.55
CA VAL A 22 -2.48 -4.49 -41.40
C VAL A 22 -2.93 -3.06 -41.08
N ILE A 23 -1.99 -2.12 -41.07
CA ILE A 23 -2.30 -0.71 -40.76
C ILE A 23 -3.12 -0.04 -41.84
N ASP A 24 -2.75 -0.23 -43.11
CA ASP A 24 -3.50 0.35 -44.23
C ASP A 24 -4.91 -0.26 -44.29
N GLY A 25 -5.06 -1.56 -44.01
CA GLY A 25 -6.35 -2.24 -43.91
C GLY A 25 -7.22 -1.73 -42.76
N LEU A 26 -6.65 -1.59 -41.56
CA LEU A 26 -7.39 -1.07 -40.40
C LEU A 26 -7.77 0.41 -40.59
N ASN A 27 -6.87 1.23 -41.14
CA ASN A 27 -7.14 2.64 -41.45
C ASN A 27 -8.27 2.81 -42.49
N ALA A 28 -8.36 1.90 -43.47
CA ALA A 28 -9.45 1.91 -44.45
C ALA A 28 -10.82 1.61 -43.84
N LEU A 29 -10.85 0.92 -42.70
CA LEU A 29 -12.05 0.57 -41.96
C LEU A 29 -12.39 1.56 -40.83
N ALA A 30 -11.50 2.51 -40.55
CA ALA A 30 -11.67 3.46 -39.47
C ALA A 30 -12.72 4.54 -39.79
N ASP A 31 -13.47 4.98 -38.77
CA ASP A 31 -14.35 6.14 -38.85
C ASP A 31 -13.55 7.47 -38.78
N ASP A 32 -14.24 8.60 -38.87
CA ASP A 32 -13.63 9.95 -38.80
C ASP A 32 -12.92 10.23 -37.45
N LYS A 33 -13.13 9.38 -36.45
CA LYS A 33 -12.50 9.44 -35.12
C LYS A 33 -11.37 8.42 -34.96
N GLY A 34 -11.05 7.65 -36.01
CA GLY A 34 -10.01 6.62 -35.99
C GLY A 34 -10.44 5.29 -35.36
N ASN A 35 -11.74 5.07 -35.12
CA ASN A 35 -12.24 3.82 -34.56
C ASN A 35 -12.54 2.81 -35.67
N VAL A 36 -12.06 1.58 -35.49
CA VAL A 36 -12.34 0.47 -36.41
C VAL A 36 -13.46 -0.40 -35.83
N PRO A 37 -14.58 -0.60 -36.53
CA PRO A 37 -15.65 -1.49 -36.07
C PRO A 37 -15.19 -2.94 -36.07
N VAL A 38 -15.62 -3.72 -35.07
CA VAL A 38 -15.31 -5.16 -35.00
C VAL A 38 -16.15 -5.92 -36.04
N THR A 39 -15.54 -6.14 -37.20
CA THR A 39 -16.02 -6.97 -38.31
C THR A 39 -15.09 -8.16 -38.53
N ASP A 40 -15.53 -9.17 -39.30
CA ASP A 40 -14.67 -10.31 -39.67
C ASP A 40 -13.36 -9.86 -40.35
N GLU A 41 -13.42 -8.80 -41.17
CA GLU A 41 -12.27 -8.22 -41.88
C GLU A 41 -11.30 -7.54 -40.90
N SER A 42 -11.79 -6.66 -40.03
CA SER A 42 -10.96 -6.02 -39.00
C SER A 42 -10.34 -7.02 -38.01
N LYS A 43 -11.10 -8.07 -37.67
CA LYS A 43 -10.64 -9.15 -36.81
C LYS A 43 -9.51 -9.91 -37.47
N ALA A 44 -9.65 -10.29 -38.74
CA ALA A 44 -8.60 -10.99 -39.47
C ALA A 44 -7.30 -10.18 -39.53
N LEU A 45 -7.39 -8.87 -39.78
CA LEU A 45 -6.24 -7.96 -39.79
C LEU A 45 -5.56 -7.88 -38.41
N LEU A 46 -6.33 -7.70 -37.34
CA LEU A 46 -5.78 -7.63 -35.98
C LEU A 46 -5.22 -8.96 -35.50
N VAL A 47 -5.88 -10.09 -35.81
CA VAL A 47 -5.38 -11.44 -35.53
C VAL A 47 -4.03 -11.66 -36.23
N SER A 48 -3.91 -11.29 -37.50
CA SER A 48 -2.65 -11.43 -38.24
C SER A 48 -1.49 -10.61 -37.65
N PHE A 49 -1.80 -9.51 -36.96
CA PHE A 49 -0.83 -8.75 -36.20
C PHE A 49 -0.45 -9.44 -34.89
N ILE A 50 -1.42 -9.83 -34.06
CA ILE A 50 -1.10 -10.39 -32.73
C ILE A 50 -0.42 -11.76 -32.82
N THR A 51 -0.75 -12.55 -33.85
CA THR A 51 -0.09 -13.84 -34.11
C THR A 51 1.24 -13.69 -34.84
N SER A 52 1.73 -12.47 -35.09
CA SER A 52 3.01 -12.26 -35.78
C SER A 52 4.19 -12.50 -34.85
N ASP A 53 5.29 -13.02 -35.40
CA ASP A 53 6.54 -13.21 -34.68
C ASP A 53 7.10 -11.89 -34.13
N ASP A 54 6.88 -10.78 -34.85
CA ASP A 54 7.35 -9.45 -34.47
C ASP A 54 6.62 -8.90 -33.24
N TRP A 55 5.35 -9.26 -33.03
CA TRP A 55 4.56 -8.82 -31.88
C TRP A 55 4.74 -9.72 -30.64
N GLY A 56 4.88 -11.02 -30.85
CA GLY A 56 5.01 -12.00 -29.74
C GLY A 56 4.38 -13.36 -29.98
N ASN A 57 3.84 -13.61 -31.19
CA ASN A 57 3.20 -14.88 -31.58
C ASN A 57 2.08 -15.32 -30.61
N GLU A 58 1.19 -14.39 -30.29
CA GLU A 58 0.06 -14.61 -29.40
C GLU A 58 -0.97 -15.57 -30.03
N PRO A 59 -1.67 -16.40 -29.25
CA PRO A 59 -2.76 -17.21 -29.78
C PRO A 59 -3.94 -16.34 -30.24
N GLU A 60 -4.61 -16.74 -31.32
CA GLU A 60 -5.78 -16.01 -31.89
C GLU A 60 -6.89 -15.74 -30.85
N THR A 61 -7.03 -16.62 -29.86
CA THR A 61 -8.00 -16.46 -28.75
C THR A 61 -7.77 -15.18 -27.94
N ASN A 62 -6.57 -14.61 -27.98
CA ASN A 62 -6.24 -13.38 -27.28
C ASN A 62 -6.77 -12.12 -27.97
N PHE A 63 -7.41 -12.24 -29.15
CA PHE A 63 -8.03 -11.12 -29.86
C PHE A 63 -8.90 -10.21 -28.96
N GLU A 64 -9.64 -10.79 -28.01
CA GLU A 64 -10.51 -10.04 -27.10
C GLU A 64 -9.75 -9.06 -26.19
N TYR A 65 -8.47 -9.30 -25.93
CA TYR A 65 -7.60 -8.39 -25.16
C TYR A 65 -7.14 -7.17 -25.96
N TYR A 66 -7.29 -7.19 -27.29
CA TYR A 66 -6.85 -6.14 -28.21
C TYR A 66 -8.00 -5.27 -28.73
N ILE A 67 -9.22 -5.52 -28.26
CA ILE A 67 -10.39 -4.69 -28.55
C ILE A 67 -10.84 -3.95 -27.29
N SER A 68 -11.48 -2.79 -27.46
CA SER A 68 -12.27 -2.21 -26.38
C SER A 68 -13.68 -1.96 -26.87
N TYR A 69 -14.62 -1.97 -25.93
CA TYR A 69 -15.95 -1.42 -26.15
C TYR A 69 -15.95 0.03 -25.68
N ASP A 70 -16.53 0.91 -26.48
CA ASP A 70 -16.92 2.23 -26.02
C ASP A 70 -18.28 2.08 -25.33
N LYS A 71 -18.35 2.40 -24.03
CA LYS A 71 -19.60 2.39 -23.28
C LYS A 71 -20.11 3.81 -23.17
N THR A 72 -21.04 4.16 -24.06
CA THR A 72 -21.82 5.37 -23.90
C THR A 72 -22.80 5.14 -22.76
N TYR A 73 -22.70 5.94 -21.70
CA TYR A 73 -23.74 5.99 -20.67
C TYR A 73 -24.89 6.84 -21.21
N ASP A 74 -26.12 6.39 -20.95
CA ASP A 74 -27.29 7.23 -21.23
C ASP A 74 -27.16 8.56 -20.49
N THR A 75 -27.58 9.65 -21.13
CA THR A 75 -27.64 10.95 -20.48
C THR A 75 -28.55 10.85 -19.25
N VAL A 76 -27.96 11.06 -18.07
CA VAL A 76 -28.69 11.09 -16.81
C VAL A 76 -29.17 12.51 -16.55
N ASP A 77 -30.46 12.66 -16.26
CA ASP A 77 -31.03 13.96 -15.88
C ASP A 77 -30.51 14.37 -14.50
N TRP A 78 -30.03 15.61 -14.35
CA TRP A 78 -29.49 16.12 -13.08
C TRP A 78 -30.52 16.04 -11.94
N SER A 79 -31.83 16.05 -12.24
CA SER A 79 -32.88 15.85 -11.24
C SER A 79 -32.81 14.50 -10.52
N THR A 80 -32.08 13.53 -11.06
CA THR A 80 -31.81 12.23 -10.43
C THR A 80 -30.54 12.22 -9.58
N VAL A 81 -29.71 13.26 -9.67
CA VAL A 81 -28.51 13.45 -8.86
C VAL A 81 -28.92 13.98 -7.49
N GLY A 82 -28.49 13.32 -6.42
CA GLY A 82 -28.84 13.66 -5.04
C GLY A 82 -28.20 14.95 -4.51
N CYS A 83 -27.86 15.94 -5.35
CA CYS A 83 -27.28 17.22 -4.94
C CYS A 83 -28.18 18.37 -5.43
N LEU A 84 -28.95 18.93 -4.49
CA LEU A 84 -30.00 19.90 -4.79
C LEU A 84 -29.65 21.25 -4.19
N LYS A 85 -29.68 22.32 -5.00
CA LYS A 85 -29.71 23.69 -4.47
C LYS A 85 -31.11 23.98 -3.93
N THR A 86 -31.26 23.98 -2.60
CA THR A 86 -32.55 24.16 -1.92
C THR A 86 -32.74 25.56 -1.34
N GLY A 87 -31.73 26.42 -1.46
CA GLY A 87 -31.79 27.85 -1.15
C GLY A 87 -30.56 28.60 -1.66
N GLU A 88 -30.47 29.90 -1.36
CA GLU A 88 -29.33 30.74 -1.76
C GLU A 88 -28.00 30.25 -1.15
N TYR A 89 -28.02 29.88 0.14
CA TYR A 89 -26.91 29.32 0.90
C TYR A 89 -27.24 27.94 1.46
N GLN A 90 -28.08 27.18 0.74
CA GLN A 90 -28.54 25.87 1.19
C GLN A 90 -28.46 24.87 0.05
N ILE A 91 -27.87 23.72 0.37
CA ILE A 91 -27.93 22.52 -0.44
C ILE A 91 -28.57 21.38 0.37
N THR A 92 -29.24 20.48 -0.33
CA THR A 92 -29.74 19.22 0.23
C THR A 92 -29.04 18.09 -0.51
N ILE A 93 -28.39 17.21 0.27
CA ILE A 93 -27.74 16.01 -0.24
C ILE A 93 -28.62 14.81 0.09
N VAL A 94 -29.03 14.06 -0.93
CA VAL A 94 -29.80 12.81 -0.83
C VAL A 94 -28.84 11.65 -1.08
N LEU A 95 -28.67 10.82 -0.06
CA LEU A 95 -27.74 9.69 -0.11
C LEU A 95 -28.48 8.40 -0.53
N GLU A 96 -27.85 7.60 -1.39
CA GLU A 96 -28.39 6.29 -1.79
C GLU A 96 -28.50 5.32 -0.60
N LYS A 97 -27.57 5.44 0.35
CA LYS A 97 -27.52 4.66 1.59
C LYS A 97 -27.49 5.61 2.79
N SER A 98 -28.14 5.20 3.88
CA SER A 98 -28.09 5.96 5.13
C SER A 98 -26.64 6.03 5.64
N LEU A 99 -26.14 7.23 5.90
CA LEU A 99 -24.85 7.53 6.52
C LEU A 99 -25.09 8.53 7.66
N SER A 100 -24.35 8.40 8.75
CA SER A 100 -24.42 9.31 9.90
C SER A 100 -23.07 9.39 10.61
N GLY A 101 -22.95 10.28 11.60
CA GLY A 101 -21.75 10.41 12.44
C GLY A 101 -20.49 10.74 11.66
N PHE A 102 -19.36 10.18 12.09
CA PHE A 102 -18.04 10.37 11.49
C PHE A 102 -18.04 10.09 9.98
N TYR A 103 -18.55 8.94 9.56
CA TYR A 103 -18.50 8.53 8.14
C TYR A 103 -19.28 9.47 7.22
N LEU A 104 -20.36 10.08 7.69
CA LEU A 104 -21.04 11.14 6.92
C LEU A 104 -20.11 12.35 6.72
N LEU A 105 -19.51 12.85 7.79
CA LEU A 105 -18.63 14.02 7.74
C LEU A 105 -17.37 13.76 6.90
N TYR A 106 -16.79 12.57 7.05
CA TYR A 106 -15.66 12.10 6.25
C TYR A 106 -15.97 12.09 4.75
N ASN A 107 -17.14 11.58 4.36
CA ASN A 107 -17.55 11.60 2.94
C ASN A 107 -17.86 13.02 2.43
N LEU A 108 -18.07 13.99 3.32
CA LEU A 108 -18.32 15.39 2.97
C LEU A 108 -17.06 16.27 3.08
N SER A 109 -15.90 15.74 3.51
CA SER A 109 -14.70 16.55 3.79
C SER A 109 -13.89 16.95 2.56
N GLY A 110 -14.27 16.51 1.36
CA GLY A 110 -13.60 16.85 0.11
C GLY A 110 -13.84 18.29 -0.35
N ASN A 111 -12.94 18.81 -1.18
CA ASN A 111 -13.07 20.11 -1.85
C ASN A 111 -13.68 19.92 -3.24
N TRP A 112 -15.00 20.07 -3.36
CA TRP A 112 -15.74 19.88 -4.62
C TRP A 112 -16.44 21.15 -5.13
N LEU A 113 -16.20 22.29 -4.46
CA LEU A 113 -16.71 23.59 -4.88
C LEU A 113 -15.77 24.25 -5.89
N VAL A 114 -16.35 24.79 -6.96
CA VAL A 114 -15.67 25.61 -7.98
C VAL A 114 -16.41 26.92 -8.18
N TYR A 115 -15.70 27.95 -8.64
CA TYR A 115 -16.35 29.20 -9.07
C TYR A 115 -16.85 29.04 -10.51
N GLU A 116 -18.17 28.95 -10.66
CA GLU A 116 -18.88 28.57 -11.88
C GLU A 116 -18.39 29.35 -13.11
N ASP A 117 -18.44 30.68 -13.10
CA ASP A 117 -18.04 31.50 -14.25
C ASP A 117 -16.62 31.19 -14.74
N LEU A 118 -15.66 31.05 -13.81
CA LEU A 118 -14.27 30.76 -14.18
C LEU A 118 -14.14 29.33 -14.68
N TYR A 119 -14.76 28.37 -14.01
CA TYR A 119 -14.76 26.97 -14.42
C TYR A 119 -15.32 26.81 -15.84
N GLU A 120 -16.47 27.40 -16.12
CA GLU A 120 -17.10 27.37 -17.45
C GLU A 120 -16.22 28.06 -18.50
N SER A 121 -15.59 29.18 -18.17
CA SER A 121 -14.69 29.89 -19.10
C SER A 121 -13.44 29.08 -19.47
N CYS A 122 -13.04 28.13 -18.63
CA CYS A 122 -11.92 27.24 -18.87
C CYS A 122 -12.29 25.99 -19.69
N LEU A 123 -13.59 25.72 -19.91
CA LEU A 123 -14.05 24.57 -20.68
C LEU A 123 -13.85 24.79 -22.18
N THR A 124 -13.29 23.79 -22.84
CA THR A 124 -13.17 23.72 -24.29
C THR A 124 -13.74 22.40 -24.78
N GLN A 125 -14.67 22.44 -25.72
CA GLN A 125 -15.23 21.24 -26.32
C GLN A 125 -14.22 20.64 -27.31
N VAL A 126 -13.94 19.34 -27.16
CA VAL A 126 -13.06 18.57 -28.05
C VAL A 126 -13.81 17.29 -28.45
N GLY A 127 -14.29 17.25 -29.69
CA GLY A 127 -15.22 16.19 -30.14
C GLY A 127 -16.52 16.23 -29.34
N ASP A 128 -16.91 15.07 -28.79
CA ASP A 128 -18.11 14.93 -27.94
C ASP A 128 -17.82 15.18 -26.44
N GLY A 129 -16.56 15.45 -26.08
CA GLY A 129 -16.13 15.68 -24.69
C GLY A 129 -15.72 17.13 -24.41
N TYR A 130 -15.44 17.41 -23.13
CA TYR A 130 -14.88 18.67 -22.68
C TYR A 130 -13.50 18.45 -22.05
N VAL A 131 -12.58 19.36 -22.34
CA VAL A 131 -11.33 19.54 -21.58
C VAL A 131 -11.40 20.86 -20.82
N SER A 132 -10.68 20.98 -19.70
CA SER A 132 -10.67 22.21 -18.90
C SER A 132 -9.25 22.65 -18.58
N THR A 133 -8.98 23.95 -18.66
CA THR A 133 -7.76 24.60 -18.14
C THR A 133 -7.93 25.13 -16.72
N TYR A 134 -9.02 24.78 -16.04
CA TYR A 134 -9.26 25.19 -14.66
C TYR A 134 -8.17 24.62 -13.73
N ASN A 135 -7.67 25.44 -12.80
CA ASN A 135 -6.57 25.11 -11.88
C ASN A 135 -5.21 24.76 -12.54
N THR A 136 -4.94 25.17 -13.77
CA THR A 136 -3.63 24.95 -14.43
C THR A 136 -2.69 26.16 -14.37
N SER A 137 -3.16 27.31 -13.88
CA SER A 137 -2.38 28.54 -13.74
C SER A 137 -2.94 29.41 -12.61
N VAL A 138 -2.25 30.49 -12.25
CA VAL A 138 -2.77 31.48 -11.29
C VAL A 138 -4.08 32.09 -11.78
N ASP A 139 -4.14 32.47 -13.06
CA ASP A 139 -5.32 33.13 -13.66
C ASP A 139 -6.54 32.21 -13.75
N THR A 140 -6.32 30.90 -13.85
CA THR A 140 -7.38 29.89 -13.93
C THR A 140 -7.68 29.20 -12.59
N THR A 141 -7.19 29.75 -11.48
CA THR A 141 -7.41 29.22 -10.11
C THR A 141 -8.18 30.22 -9.26
N MET A 142 -9.31 29.79 -8.67
CA MET A 142 -10.04 30.58 -7.67
C MET A 142 -9.91 29.95 -6.28
N SER A 143 -8.93 30.43 -5.50
CA SER A 143 -8.70 29.94 -4.14
C SER A 143 -9.73 30.48 -3.14
N TYR A 144 -10.38 29.60 -2.38
CA TYR A 144 -11.34 29.94 -1.33
C TYR A 144 -10.93 29.43 0.07
N GLY A 145 -9.77 28.80 0.19
CA GLY A 145 -9.21 28.36 1.47
C GLY A 145 -8.37 29.44 2.18
N PRO A 146 -7.68 29.08 3.28
CA PRO A 146 -6.86 30.01 4.07
C PRO A 146 -5.71 30.64 3.27
N TYR A 147 -5.19 29.95 2.26
CA TYR A 147 -4.10 30.42 1.42
C TYR A 147 -4.53 30.44 -0.06
N LYS A 148 -4.10 31.47 -0.80
CA LYS A 148 -4.37 31.65 -2.23
C LYS A 148 -3.09 31.48 -3.04
N LEU A 149 -3.19 30.85 -4.20
CA LEU A 149 -2.07 30.73 -5.15
C LEU A 149 -1.78 32.11 -5.75
N VAL A 150 -0.52 32.55 -5.69
CA VAL A 150 -0.08 33.85 -6.26
C VAL A 150 1.01 33.71 -7.31
N SER A 151 1.69 32.56 -7.36
CA SER A 151 2.67 32.26 -8.40
C SER A 151 2.70 30.76 -8.66
N TYR A 152 2.83 30.38 -9.93
CA TYR A 152 2.99 29.01 -10.37
C TYR A 152 3.93 28.96 -11.56
N GLN A 153 4.93 28.10 -11.48
CA GLN A 153 5.80 27.71 -12.58
C GLN A 153 5.88 26.19 -12.60
N GLU A 154 5.38 25.61 -13.69
CA GLU A 154 5.40 24.17 -13.96
C GLU A 154 6.80 23.58 -13.73
N ASP A 155 6.83 22.40 -13.11
CA ASP A 155 8.03 21.64 -12.75
C ASP A 155 9.11 22.39 -11.95
N LYS A 156 8.75 23.50 -11.31
CA LYS A 156 9.73 24.33 -10.62
C LYS A 156 9.28 24.87 -9.27
N ALA A 157 8.23 25.67 -9.22
CA ALA A 157 7.87 26.39 -8.01
C ALA A 157 6.42 26.84 -7.96
N MET A 158 5.88 26.96 -6.76
CA MET A 158 4.61 27.62 -6.51
C MET A 158 4.66 28.39 -5.20
N ARG A 159 3.92 29.50 -5.14
CA ARG A 159 3.82 30.34 -3.96
C ARG A 159 2.35 30.57 -3.60
N PHE A 160 2.05 30.38 -2.33
CA PHE A 160 0.77 30.74 -1.73
C PHE A 160 0.97 31.86 -0.73
N GLU A 161 -0.03 32.72 -0.61
CA GLU A 161 -0.09 33.77 0.41
C GLU A 161 -1.40 33.67 1.18
N LYS A 162 -1.42 34.25 2.38
CA LYS A 162 -2.66 34.39 3.15
C LYS A 162 -3.80 34.95 2.29
N ASN A 163 -4.92 34.24 2.30
CA ASN A 163 -6.13 34.67 1.62
C ASN A 163 -6.93 35.59 2.55
N GLU A 164 -6.72 36.90 2.40
CA GLU A 164 -7.41 37.90 3.22
C GLU A 164 -8.95 37.84 3.13
N ASN A 165 -9.51 37.17 2.11
CA ASN A 165 -10.95 37.02 1.92
C ASN A 165 -11.52 35.73 2.55
N TRP A 166 -10.67 34.88 3.15
CA TRP A 166 -11.15 33.66 3.76
C TRP A 166 -11.88 33.94 5.08
N PHE A 167 -13.14 33.52 5.16
CA PHE A 167 -14.03 33.80 6.30
C PHE A 167 -13.47 33.28 7.64
N GLY A 168 -12.71 32.18 7.61
CA GLY A 168 -12.21 31.50 8.81
C GLY A 168 -11.28 32.37 9.67
N TYR A 169 -10.67 33.42 9.12
CA TYR A 169 -9.87 34.36 9.91
C TYR A 169 -10.69 35.29 10.82
N THR A 170 -12.00 35.38 10.61
CA THR A 170 -12.88 36.34 11.31
C THR A 170 -14.08 35.70 12.00
N ASP A 171 -14.32 34.41 11.81
CA ASP A 171 -15.51 33.73 12.34
C ASP A 171 -15.43 33.38 13.84
N GLY A 172 -14.24 33.51 14.44
CA GLY A 172 -13.97 33.18 15.84
C GLY A 172 -14.00 31.68 16.14
N LYS A 173 -14.04 30.81 15.12
CA LYS A 173 -14.12 29.35 15.25
C LYS A 173 -12.84 28.63 14.86
N HIS A 174 -12.02 29.22 13.98
CA HIS A 174 -10.73 28.65 13.58
C HIS A 174 -9.63 29.00 14.59
N VAL A 175 -9.82 28.51 15.81
CA VAL A 175 -8.92 28.69 16.95
C VAL A 175 -8.73 27.35 17.67
N TYR A 176 -7.60 27.15 18.34
CA TYR A 176 -7.35 25.98 19.17
C TYR A 176 -6.80 26.39 20.54
N VAL A 177 -6.93 25.51 21.52
CA VAL A 177 -6.26 25.64 22.83
C VAL A 177 -4.98 24.85 22.77
N ASP A 178 -3.85 25.54 22.95
CA ASP A 178 -2.54 24.90 23.01
C ASP A 178 -2.45 24.04 24.29
N PRO A 179 -2.14 22.74 24.18
CA PRO A 179 -2.08 21.85 25.32
C PRO A 179 -0.93 22.17 26.28
N GLU A 180 0.13 22.85 25.82
CA GLU A 180 1.31 23.15 26.63
C GLU A 180 1.07 24.35 27.57
N ASP A 181 0.44 25.42 27.07
CA ASP A 181 0.24 26.65 27.85
C ASP A 181 -1.23 26.99 28.18
N GLY A 182 -2.19 26.23 27.65
CA GLY A 182 -3.62 26.37 27.89
C GLY A 182 -4.26 27.62 27.27
N LYS A 183 -3.55 28.34 26.39
CA LYS A 183 -4.07 29.56 25.74
C LYS A 183 -4.70 29.25 24.39
N THR A 184 -5.60 30.14 23.98
CA THR A 184 -6.25 30.07 22.67
C THR A 184 -5.42 30.80 21.60
N TYR A 185 -5.13 30.10 20.50
CA TYR A 185 -4.41 30.64 19.35
C TYR A 185 -5.24 30.51 18.07
N PRO A 186 -5.08 31.44 17.10
CA PRO A 186 -5.66 31.27 15.77
C PRO A 186 -5.00 30.09 15.04
N MET A 187 -5.80 29.36 14.26
CA MET A 187 -5.29 28.41 13.27
C MET A 187 -4.75 29.15 12.04
N TYR A 188 -3.95 28.47 11.22
CA TYR A 188 -3.43 28.97 9.94
C TYR A 188 -2.62 30.28 10.07
N GLN A 189 -1.60 30.27 10.94
CA GLN A 189 -0.78 31.43 11.28
C GLN A 189 0.23 31.81 10.18
N THR A 190 0.52 30.89 9.26
CA THR A 190 1.44 31.11 8.13
C THR A 190 1.01 32.32 7.29
N THR A 191 1.96 33.12 6.81
CA THR A 191 1.66 34.27 5.94
C THR A 191 1.93 33.98 4.48
N ALA A 192 2.93 33.14 4.18
CA ALA A 192 3.27 32.67 2.85
C ALA A 192 3.85 31.25 2.89
N ILE A 193 3.64 30.52 1.80
CA ILE A 193 4.16 29.16 1.60
C ILE A 193 4.88 29.15 0.25
N ASP A 194 6.16 28.83 0.28
CA ASP A 194 6.98 28.66 -0.92
C ASP A 194 7.31 27.18 -1.11
N CYS A 195 6.91 26.63 -2.25
CA CYS A 195 7.22 25.26 -2.64
C CYS A 195 8.19 25.27 -3.82
N GLN A 196 9.20 24.41 -3.78
CA GLN A 196 10.20 24.27 -4.85
C GLN A 196 10.41 22.80 -5.19
N VAL A 197 10.57 22.51 -6.48
CA VAL A 197 10.94 21.18 -6.98
C VAL A 197 12.46 21.05 -6.93
N VAL A 198 12.94 20.20 -6.03
CA VAL A 198 14.36 19.90 -5.85
C VAL A 198 14.52 18.39 -5.88
N ALA A 199 15.04 17.83 -6.96
CA ALA A 199 15.06 16.38 -7.21
C ALA A 199 16.10 15.63 -6.35
N GLU A 200 17.26 16.24 -6.10
CA GLU A 200 18.38 15.60 -5.41
C GLU A 200 18.23 15.69 -3.88
N ALA A 201 18.30 14.54 -3.19
CA ALA A 201 18.16 14.47 -1.73
C ALA A 201 19.25 15.25 -0.99
N GLU A 202 20.50 15.15 -1.44
CA GLU A 202 21.62 15.91 -0.88
C GLU A 202 21.45 17.42 -1.04
N THR A 203 20.83 17.87 -2.14
CA THR A 203 20.53 19.30 -2.32
C THR A 203 19.44 19.75 -1.34
N ARG A 204 18.39 18.94 -1.16
CA ARG A 204 17.35 19.21 -0.15
C ARG A 204 17.94 19.28 1.26
N LYS A 205 18.85 18.36 1.61
CA LYS A 205 19.55 18.36 2.90
C LYS A 205 20.33 19.65 3.13
N LEU A 206 21.13 20.06 2.14
CA LEU A 206 21.91 21.30 2.22
C LEU A 206 21.00 22.54 2.36
N MET A 207 19.90 22.58 1.62
CA MET A 207 18.92 23.67 1.73
C MET A 207 18.26 23.70 3.11
N PHE A 208 17.88 22.54 3.64
CA PHE A 208 17.32 22.40 4.98
C PHE A 208 18.30 22.89 6.06
N LEU A 209 19.56 22.44 6.01
CA LEU A 209 20.59 22.88 6.95
C LEU A 209 20.86 24.38 6.83
N LYS A 210 20.71 24.99 5.65
CA LYS A 210 20.77 26.45 5.46
C LYS A 210 19.51 27.20 5.89
N GLY A 211 18.55 26.52 6.51
CA GLY A 211 17.29 27.09 6.98
C GLY A 211 16.32 27.50 5.85
N GLN A 212 16.47 26.92 4.67
CA GLN A 212 15.68 27.26 3.48
C GLN A 212 14.45 26.36 3.28
N LEU A 213 14.39 25.23 4.01
CA LEU A 213 13.26 24.30 3.98
C LEU A 213 12.71 24.10 5.40
N MET A 214 11.39 23.93 5.51
CA MET A 214 10.72 23.68 6.78
C MET A 214 10.90 22.23 7.27
N GLY A 215 11.19 21.29 6.37
CA GLY A 215 11.43 19.90 6.73
C GLY A 215 12.29 19.16 5.71
N TYR A 216 12.88 18.05 6.14
CA TYR A 216 13.73 17.18 5.32
C TYR A 216 13.52 15.71 5.68
N GLY A 217 13.11 14.89 4.71
CA GLY A 217 12.99 13.44 4.88
C GLY A 217 14.35 12.76 4.82
N LEU A 218 14.71 12.04 5.89
CA LEU A 218 16.01 11.37 6.01
C LEU A 218 16.20 10.30 4.92
N GLN A 219 17.40 10.26 4.34
CA GLN A 219 17.89 9.16 3.52
C GLN A 219 18.67 8.16 4.39
N ALA A 220 18.99 6.98 3.87
CA ALA A 220 19.59 5.90 4.66
C ALA A 220 20.92 6.32 5.32
N GLU A 221 21.74 7.07 4.59
CA GLU A 221 23.03 7.63 5.02
C GLU A 221 22.93 8.70 6.13
N ASP A 222 21.72 9.24 6.36
CA ASP A 222 21.48 10.28 7.36
C ASP A 222 21.20 9.74 8.76
N PHE A 223 20.80 8.47 8.86
CA PHE A 223 20.25 7.93 10.10
C PHE A 223 21.26 7.94 11.24
N ASP A 224 22.52 7.60 10.98
CA ASP A 224 23.57 7.61 12.02
C ASP A 224 23.76 9.00 12.65
N ALA A 225 23.55 10.05 11.86
CA ALA A 225 23.72 11.42 12.32
C ALA A 225 22.47 12.00 12.99
N TYR A 226 21.29 11.77 12.41
CA TYR A 226 20.11 12.60 12.71
C TYR A 226 18.93 11.85 13.34
N ARG A 227 18.92 10.51 13.34
CA ARG A 227 17.76 9.74 13.85
C ARG A 227 17.42 9.99 15.32
N ASN A 228 18.42 10.41 16.11
CA ASN A 228 18.30 10.67 17.54
C ASN A 228 18.20 12.18 17.85
N SER A 229 18.05 13.03 16.83
CA SER A 229 17.83 14.46 17.04
C SER A 229 16.44 14.69 17.64
N ASP A 230 16.32 15.65 18.56
CA ASP A 230 15.03 16.07 19.13
C ASP A 230 14.06 16.64 18.07
N TYR A 231 14.58 17.00 16.89
CA TYR A 231 13.80 17.49 15.76
C TYR A 231 13.47 16.39 14.73
N CYS A 232 13.88 15.15 14.97
CA CYS A 232 13.58 14.04 14.09
C CYS A 232 12.26 13.37 14.48
N HIS A 233 11.32 13.33 13.54
CA HIS A 233 9.98 12.80 13.78
C HIS A 233 9.70 11.61 12.89
N ALA A 234 9.37 10.47 13.51
CA ALA A 234 8.91 9.27 12.81
C ALA A 234 7.42 9.38 12.48
N THR A 235 7.06 9.10 11.23
CA THR A 235 5.68 9.12 10.73
C THR A 235 5.32 7.72 10.26
N PRO A 236 4.58 6.94 11.08
CA PRO A 236 4.07 5.65 10.68
C PRO A 236 3.12 5.78 9.49
N ALA A 237 3.18 4.82 8.56
CA ALA A 237 2.18 4.63 7.53
C ALA A 237 1.34 3.39 7.85
N THR A 238 0.27 3.16 7.09
CA THR A 238 -0.66 2.05 7.38
C THR A 238 -0.19 0.71 6.86
N SER A 239 0.72 0.68 5.90
CA SER A 239 1.07 -0.53 5.17
C SER A 239 2.02 -1.41 5.99
N THR A 240 1.69 -2.68 6.18
CA THR A 240 2.68 -3.71 6.53
C THR A 240 3.13 -4.41 5.25
N PHE A 241 4.45 -4.56 5.07
CA PHE A 241 5.03 -5.32 3.98
C PHE A 241 5.33 -6.76 4.44
N PHE A 242 4.95 -7.71 3.60
CA PHE A 242 5.08 -9.15 3.83
C PHE A 242 6.06 -9.74 2.83
N LEU A 243 6.85 -10.73 3.23
CA LEU A 243 7.28 -11.74 2.26
C LEU A 243 6.06 -12.60 1.92
N ILE A 244 5.55 -12.46 0.70
CA ILE A 244 4.43 -13.25 0.19
C ILE A 244 4.98 -14.52 -0.42
N LEU A 245 4.81 -15.68 0.24
CA LEU A 245 5.41 -16.94 -0.21
C LEU A 245 4.49 -17.70 -1.18
N ASN A 246 5.03 -18.02 -2.35
CA ASN A 246 4.33 -18.79 -3.36
C ASN A 246 4.02 -20.21 -2.87
N GLY A 247 2.74 -20.57 -2.88
CA GLY A 247 2.25 -21.92 -2.61
C GLY A 247 1.49 -22.53 -3.79
N HIS A 248 1.57 -21.94 -4.98
CA HIS A 248 0.78 -22.33 -6.15
C HIS A 248 1.33 -23.63 -6.76
N ALA A 249 0.96 -24.76 -6.16
CA ALA A 249 1.51 -26.08 -6.50
C ALA A 249 1.42 -26.41 -8.01
N SER A 250 0.32 -26.08 -8.69
CA SER A 250 0.20 -26.33 -10.14
C SER A 250 1.13 -25.44 -10.98
N ALA A 251 1.20 -24.14 -10.71
CA ALA A 251 2.11 -23.23 -11.42
C ALA A 251 3.58 -23.58 -11.17
N ILE A 252 3.91 -23.99 -9.94
CA ILE A 252 5.24 -24.50 -9.59
C ILE A 252 5.56 -25.77 -10.39
N ALA A 253 4.64 -26.75 -10.42
CA ALA A 253 4.85 -27.98 -11.18
C ALA A 253 5.02 -27.72 -12.69
N GLU A 254 4.29 -26.76 -13.26
CA GLU A 254 4.46 -26.33 -14.65
C GLU A 254 5.83 -25.69 -14.89
N ARG A 255 6.31 -24.86 -13.95
CA ARG A 255 7.63 -24.23 -14.04
C ARG A 255 8.77 -25.25 -13.96
N GLU A 256 8.66 -26.26 -13.09
CA GLU A 256 9.68 -27.30 -12.98
C GLU A 256 9.67 -28.29 -14.14
N ALA A 257 8.52 -28.50 -14.78
CA ALA A 257 8.40 -29.32 -15.98
C ALA A 257 8.92 -28.62 -17.25
N ALA A 258 9.21 -27.32 -17.20
CA ALA A 258 9.69 -26.57 -18.35
C ALA A 258 11.15 -26.97 -18.71
N ASP A 259 11.45 -27.01 -20.01
CA ASP A 259 12.76 -27.44 -20.54
C ASP A 259 13.96 -26.64 -19.99
N ASN A 260 13.73 -25.43 -19.49
CA ASN A 260 14.76 -24.54 -18.95
C ASN A 260 14.96 -24.67 -17.43
N PHE A 261 14.20 -25.54 -16.75
CA PHE A 261 14.36 -25.80 -15.32
C PHE A 261 15.18 -27.08 -15.08
N ASP A 262 16.23 -26.96 -14.28
CA ASP A 262 17.14 -28.07 -13.96
C ASP A 262 16.76 -28.70 -12.62
N THR A 263 15.84 -29.68 -12.64
CA THR A 263 15.37 -30.40 -11.44
C THR A 263 16.46 -31.22 -10.74
N THR A 264 17.63 -31.42 -11.39
CA THR A 264 18.79 -32.04 -10.74
C THR A 264 19.54 -31.05 -9.84
N LYS A 265 19.28 -29.75 -9.98
CA LYS A 265 19.95 -28.68 -9.22
C LYS A 265 19.00 -27.85 -8.38
N TYR A 266 17.76 -27.68 -8.81
CA TYR A 266 16.83 -26.74 -8.18
C TYR A 266 15.51 -27.40 -7.85
N ASP A 267 14.87 -26.85 -6.81
CA ASP A 267 13.51 -27.20 -6.38
C ASP A 267 12.74 -25.92 -6.04
N LEU A 268 11.45 -25.95 -6.32
CA LEU A 268 10.44 -24.96 -5.93
C LEU A 268 9.31 -25.61 -5.13
N GLN A 269 9.06 -26.92 -5.28
CA GLN A 269 7.93 -27.58 -4.64
C GLN A 269 8.03 -27.55 -3.10
N THR A 270 9.23 -27.54 -2.53
CA THR A 270 9.41 -27.40 -1.07
C THR A 270 8.83 -26.09 -0.53
N LEU A 271 8.72 -25.02 -1.33
CA LEU A 271 8.06 -23.76 -0.93
C LEU A 271 6.58 -23.95 -0.56
N THR A 272 5.93 -24.99 -1.08
CA THR A 272 4.52 -25.27 -0.81
C THR A 272 4.29 -25.86 0.58
N LEU A 273 5.32 -26.37 1.25
CA LEU A 273 5.22 -27.03 2.54
C LEU A 273 5.01 -26.01 3.67
N GLU A 274 4.02 -26.26 4.53
CA GLU A 274 3.76 -25.43 5.71
C GLU A 274 4.97 -25.39 6.65
N SER A 275 5.62 -26.53 6.86
CA SER A 275 6.86 -26.64 7.66
C SER A 275 7.95 -25.70 7.15
N PHE A 276 8.16 -25.63 5.83
CA PHE A 276 9.12 -24.71 5.21
C PHE A 276 8.74 -23.24 5.47
N LYS A 277 7.47 -22.88 5.24
CA LYS A 277 6.98 -21.50 5.46
C LYS A 277 7.09 -21.08 6.92
N ARG A 278 6.85 -21.99 7.87
CA ARG A 278 7.04 -21.76 9.31
C ARG A 278 8.51 -21.56 9.67
N ALA A 279 9.41 -22.35 9.08
CA ALA A 279 10.84 -22.13 9.25
C ALA A 279 11.27 -20.74 8.78
N MET A 280 10.78 -20.32 7.60
CA MET A 280 10.99 -18.99 7.05
C MET A 280 10.42 -17.87 7.92
N ALA A 281 9.24 -18.07 8.52
CA ALA A 281 8.62 -17.10 9.43
C ALA A 281 9.53 -16.77 10.62
N LEU A 282 10.23 -17.77 11.17
CA LEU A 282 11.09 -17.69 12.34
C LEU A 282 12.56 -17.35 12.02
N SER A 283 12.93 -17.21 10.75
CA SER A 283 14.34 -17.08 10.33
C SER A 283 14.90 -15.67 10.44
N TYR A 284 14.08 -14.64 10.57
CA TYR A 284 14.54 -13.24 10.50
C TYR A 284 14.13 -12.43 11.72
N ASP A 285 15.09 -11.78 12.37
CA ASP A 285 14.80 -10.70 13.31
C ASP A 285 14.24 -9.50 12.53
N ARG A 286 13.01 -9.11 12.85
CA ARG A 286 12.28 -8.06 12.10
C ARG A 286 12.81 -6.66 12.39
N ASP A 287 13.29 -6.40 13.60
CA ASP A 287 13.91 -5.11 13.95
C ASP A 287 15.28 -4.96 13.27
N LEU A 288 16.07 -6.04 13.27
CA LEU A 288 17.34 -6.07 12.56
C LEU A 288 17.13 -5.96 11.05
N PHE A 289 16.08 -6.58 10.51
CA PHE A 289 15.70 -6.44 9.10
C PHE A 289 15.39 -4.97 8.79
N ALA A 290 14.45 -4.36 9.51
CA ALA A 290 14.05 -2.96 9.31
C ALA A 290 15.24 -2.01 9.39
N SER A 291 16.02 -2.07 10.47
CA SER A 291 17.18 -1.20 10.67
C SER A 291 18.28 -1.38 9.61
N THR A 292 18.42 -2.58 9.03
CA THR A 292 19.43 -2.85 8.00
C THR A 292 18.97 -2.44 6.60
N VAL A 293 17.73 -2.77 6.22
CA VAL A 293 17.27 -2.56 4.84
C VAL A 293 16.59 -1.21 4.64
N SER A 294 15.93 -0.67 5.66
CA SER A 294 15.20 0.60 5.57
C SER A 294 15.00 1.21 6.97
N PRO A 295 16.02 1.91 7.51
CA PRO A 295 16.00 2.39 8.90
C PRO A 295 14.91 3.43 9.22
N ALA A 296 14.23 3.96 8.21
CA ALA A 296 13.05 4.82 8.36
C ALA A 296 11.77 4.06 8.75
N ARG A 297 11.78 2.74 8.56
CA ARG A 297 10.68 1.82 8.82
C ARG A 297 10.93 1.07 10.12
N SER A 298 9.90 0.38 10.61
CA SER A 298 9.98 -0.44 11.82
C SER A 298 9.61 -1.89 11.52
N ALA A 299 9.79 -2.78 12.49
CA ALA A 299 9.40 -4.17 12.36
C ALA A 299 7.89 -4.32 12.18
N GLY A 300 7.48 -5.18 11.23
CA GLY A 300 6.08 -5.55 11.02
C GLY A 300 5.81 -6.96 11.52
N TYR A 301 4.76 -7.14 12.34
CA TYR A 301 4.42 -8.42 12.99
C TYR A 301 3.03 -8.96 12.64
N GLY A 302 2.12 -8.11 12.15
CA GLY A 302 0.74 -8.49 11.83
C GLY A 302 0.37 -8.17 10.39
N LEU A 303 -0.87 -8.49 10.00
CA LEU A 303 -1.43 -8.12 8.70
C LEU A 303 -1.87 -6.66 8.66
N ILE A 304 -2.39 -6.17 9.79
CA ILE A 304 -2.92 -4.83 9.94
C ILE A 304 -1.85 -3.91 10.54
N GLY A 305 -1.47 -2.85 9.84
CA GLY A 305 -0.48 -1.90 10.33
C GLY A 305 -0.85 -1.16 11.62
N THR A 306 0.16 -0.58 12.24
CA THR A 306 0.10 0.19 13.50
C THR A 306 -0.68 1.50 13.38
N ALA A 307 -0.77 2.07 12.18
CA ALA A 307 -1.47 3.34 11.95
C ALA A 307 -2.98 3.19 11.69
N TYR A 308 -3.53 1.97 11.69
CA TYR A 308 -4.96 1.77 11.46
C TYR A 308 -5.82 2.14 12.67
N VAL A 309 -6.77 3.05 12.45
CA VAL A 309 -7.70 3.59 13.45
C VAL A 309 -9.03 2.84 13.36
N TYR A 310 -9.39 2.12 14.43
CA TYR A 310 -10.68 1.42 14.50
C TYR A 310 -11.82 2.31 15.01
N ASP A 311 -11.49 3.32 15.82
CA ASP A 311 -12.42 4.33 16.32
C ASP A 311 -11.94 5.74 15.90
N PRO A 312 -12.49 6.28 14.81
CA PRO A 312 -12.11 7.60 14.29
C PRO A 312 -12.51 8.77 15.21
N ASP A 313 -13.49 8.60 16.10
CA ASP A 313 -13.94 9.68 16.99
C ASP A 313 -12.89 9.95 18.09
N THR A 314 -12.18 8.91 18.53
CA THR A 314 -11.10 9.01 19.54
C THR A 314 -9.70 8.95 18.94
N GLY A 315 -9.56 8.43 17.72
CA GLY A 315 -8.26 8.14 17.10
C GLY A 315 -7.62 6.85 17.60
N ALA A 316 -8.37 5.99 18.32
CA ALA A 316 -7.84 4.75 18.87
C ALA A 316 -7.45 3.74 17.78
N LYS A 317 -6.27 3.14 17.93
CA LYS A 317 -5.65 2.28 16.92
C LYS A 317 -5.90 0.82 17.22
N TYR A 318 -6.03 0.01 16.17
CA TYR A 318 -6.28 -1.43 16.31
C TYR A 318 -5.17 -2.12 17.09
N ARG A 319 -3.90 -1.77 16.81
CA ARG A 319 -2.73 -2.40 17.46
C ARG A 319 -2.58 -2.08 18.94
N ASP A 320 -3.26 -1.05 19.44
CA ASP A 320 -3.24 -0.72 20.87
C ASP A 320 -4.22 -1.59 21.67
N THR A 321 -5.10 -2.35 21.01
CA THR A 321 -6.14 -3.19 21.65
C THR A 321 -5.58 -4.51 22.18
N ASP A 322 -6.17 -5.01 23.28
CA ASP A 322 -5.81 -6.33 23.83
C ASP A 322 -6.06 -7.47 22.84
N GLN A 323 -7.10 -7.35 22.00
CA GLN A 323 -7.45 -8.32 20.97
C GLN A 323 -6.31 -8.47 19.95
N ALA A 324 -5.80 -7.35 19.43
CA ALA A 324 -4.71 -7.36 18.46
C ALA A 324 -3.40 -7.89 19.08
N LYS A 325 -3.10 -7.52 20.33
CA LYS A 325 -1.90 -7.98 21.03
C LYS A 325 -1.93 -9.48 21.30
N LYS A 326 -3.09 -10.02 21.72
CA LYS A 326 -3.30 -11.48 21.87
C LYS A 326 -3.16 -12.20 20.54
N ALA A 327 -3.76 -11.68 19.46
CA ALA A 327 -3.64 -12.27 18.13
C ALA A 327 -2.17 -12.45 17.69
N LEU A 328 -1.33 -11.46 17.96
CA LEU A 328 0.12 -11.54 17.69
C LEU A 328 0.81 -12.54 18.62
N CYS A 329 0.57 -12.47 19.93
CA CYS A 329 1.15 -13.42 20.88
C CYS A 329 0.80 -14.87 20.52
N ASP A 330 -0.45 -15.13 20.15
CA ASP A 330 -0.94 -16.45 19.75
C ASP A 330 -0.25 -16.93 18.46
N PHE A 331 -0.13 -16.06 17.45
CA PHE A 331 0.54 -16.40 16.19
C PHE A 331 2.02 -16.74 16.39
N TYR A 332 2.74 -15.91 17.17
CA TYR A 332 4.15 -16.13 17.49
C TYR A 332 4.39 -17.11 18.64
N SER A 333 3.33 -17.74 19.18
CA SER A 333 3.41 -18.70 20.29
C SER A 333 4.10 -18.15 21.54
N VAL A 334 3.89 -16.86 21.85
CA VAL A 334 4.40 -16.20 23.05
C VAL A 334 3.58 -16.65 24.26
N ASP A 335 4.25 -17.20 25.26
CA ASP A 335 3.64 -17.53 26.54
C ASP A 335 3.46 -16.27 27.39
N VAL A 336 2.29 -15.63 27.26
CA VAL A 336 1.93 -14.40 27.96
C VAL A 336 2.03 -14.50 29.48
N SER A 337 1.98 -15.71 30.06
CA SER A 337 2.08 -15.92 31.51
C SER A 337 3.48 -15.64 32.08
N LYS A 338 4.48 -15.51 31.20
CA LYS A 338 5.88 -15.21 31.56
C LYS A 338 6.17 -13.71 31.68
N TYR A 339 5.21 -12.85 31.34
CA TYR A 339 5.37 -11.40 31.30
C TYR A 339 4.47 -10.72 32.33
N ALA A 340 4.81 -9.51 32.77
CA ALA A 340 4.01 -8.79 33.77
C ALA A 340 2.71 -8.24 33.18
N SER A 341 2.67 -8.05 31.85
CA SER A 341 1.53 -7.53 31.12
C SER A 341 1.49 -8.10 29.69
N LEU A 342 0.35 -7.92 29.02
CA LEU A 342 0.20 -8.24 27.61
C LEU A 342 1.07 -7.34 26.72
N ASP A 343 1.31 -6.09 27.14
CA ASP A 343 2.20 -5.16 26.44
C ASP A 343 3.65 -5.69 26.43
N GLU A 344 4.17 -6.10 27.59
CA GLU A 344 5.50 -6.70 27.66
C GLU A 344 5.60 -8.01 26.86
N ALA A 345 4.52 -8.80 26.79
CA ALA A 345 4.49 -10.04 26.03
C ALA A 345 4.54 -9.76 24.51
N VAL A 346 3.71 -8.85 24.01
CA VAL A 346 3.70 -8.50 22.57
C VAL A 346 4.99 -7.79 22.15
N ASP A 347 5.56 -6.93 23.01
CA ASP A 347 6.83 -6.25 22.77
C ASP A 347 8.03 -7.21 22.72
N SER A 348 7.87 -8.43 23.22
CA SER A 348 8.92 -9.46 23.15
C SER A 348 8.99 -10.19 21.80
N ILE A 349 8.05 -9.95 20.90
CA ILE A 349 7.99 -10.59 19.58
C ILE A 349 9.11 -10.02 18.70
N THR A 350 10.00 -10.89 18.23
CA THR A 350 11.06 -10.53 17.27
C THR A 350 10.83 -11.13 15.88
N GLY A 351 9.98 -12.15 15.78
CA GLY A 351 9.87 -13.01 14.59
C GLY A 351 11.09 -13.90 14.35
N TYR A 352 11.96 -14.05 15.35
CA TYR A 352 13.23 -14.77 15.24
C TYR A 352 13.37 -15.86 16.31
N ASP A 353 13.40 -17.12 15.86
CA ASP A 353 13.68 -18.30 16.67
C ASP A 353 14.49 -19.29 15.83
N VAL A 354 15.81 -19.25 15.97
CA VAL A 354 16.73 -20.09 15.19
C VAL A 354 16.53 -21.58 15.48
N GLU A 355 16.27 -21.96 16.73
CA GLU A 355 16.11 -23.37 17.09
C GLU A 355 14.80 -23.92 16.52
N GLY A 356 13.71 -23.15 16.65
CA GLY A 356 12.43 -23.45 16.01
C GLY A 356 12.53 -23.51 14.49
N ALA A 357 13.20 -22.53 13.86
CA ALA A 357 13.41 -22.51 12.41
C ALA A 357 14.16 -23.75 11.93
N ARG A 358 15.26 -24.13 12.60
CA ARG A 358 16.03 -25.34 12.27
C ARG A 358 15.22 -26.62 12.41
N ALA A 359 14.40 -26.72 13.45
CA ALA A 359 13.50 -27.86 13.65
C ALA A 359 12.49 -27.97 12.50
N PHE A 360 11.88 -26.87 12.10
CA PHE A 360 10.95 -26.85 10.97
C PHE A 360 11.62 -27.09 9.62
N PHE A 361 12.84 -26.59 9.38
CA PHE A 361 13.61 -26.91 8.17
C PHE A 361 13.91 -28.41 8.08
N LYS A 362 14.22 -29.06 9.21
CA LYS A 362 14.39 -30.51 9.22
C LYS A 362 13.08 -31.23 8.88
N THR A 363 11.94 -30.80 9.44
CA THR A 363 10.63 -31.36 9.09
C THR A 363 10.31 -31.16 7.61
N ALA A 364 10.59 -29.98 7.05
CA ALA A 364 10.39 -29.67 5.64
C ALA A 364 11.26 -30.56 4.74
N PHE A 365 12.50 -30.84 5.13
CA PHE A 365 13.37 -31.76 4.41
C PHE A 365 12.79 -33.19 4.40
N ASP A 366 12.37 -33.69 5.55
CA ASP A 366 11.79 -35.03 5.68
C ASP A 366 10.49 -35.15 4.85
N GLU A 367 9.65 -34.10 4.83
CA GLU A 367 8.43 -34.01 4.01
C GLU A 367 8.74 -33.90 2.52
N ALA A 368 9.72 -33.09 2.12
CA ALA A 368 10.09 -32.90 0.72
C ALA A 368 10.69 -34.19 0.12
N LEU A 369 11.51 -34.94 0.87
CA LEU A 369 11.98 -36.27 0.48
C LEU A 369 10.82 -37.25 0.31
N ALA A 370 9.87 -37.27 1.25
CA ALA A 370 8.72 -38.17 1.20
C ALA A 370 7.80 -37.89 0.00
N ASN A 371 7.67 -36.62 -0.38
CA ASN A 371 6.90 -36.21 -1.55
C ASN A 371 7.69 -36.31 -2.87
N GLY A 372 9.00 -36.56 -2.82
CA GLY A 372 9.87 -36.64 -3.99
C GLY A 372 10.18 -35.29 -4.62
N PHE A 373 10.04 -34.19 -3.87
CA PHE A 373 10.40 -32.83 -4.31
C PHE A 373 11.91 -32.65 -4.40
N ILE A 374 12.63 -33.30 -3.47
CA ILE A 374 14.09 -33.29 -3.41
C ILE A 374 14.64 -34.72 -3.28
N THR A 375 15.95 -34.85 -3.44
CA THR A 375 16.70 -36.09 -3.24
C THR A 375 17.85 -35.90 -2.25
N ASP A 376 18.31 -37.02 -1.70
CA ASP A 376 19.54 -37.18 -0.91
C ASP A 376 20.23 -38.47 -1.42
N THR A 377 20.79 -38.37 -2.62
CA THR A 377 21.22 -39.55 -3.39
C THR A 377 22.48 -40.19 -2.78
N ASP A 378 23.35 -39.40 -2.16
CA ASP A 378 24.56 -39.87 -1.49
C ASP A 378 24.34 -40.22 -0.01
N ASN A 379 23.13 -40.02 0.52
CA ASN A 379 22.73 -40.28 1.91
C ASN A 379 23.59 -39.52 2.92
N ASP A 380 24.00 -38.28 2.58
CA ASP A 380 24.75 -37.41 3.49
C ASP A 380 23.83 -36.63 4.45
N GLY A 381 22.50 -36.76 4.28
CA GLY A 381 21.49 -36.10 5.09
C GLY A 381 21.24 -34.65 4.67
N LYS A 382 21.62 -34.26 3.44
CA LYS A 382 21.40 -32.95 2.87
C LYS A 382 20.62 -33.04 1.57
N SER A 383 19.98 -31.93 1.21
CA SER A 383 19.28 -31.83 -0.08
C SER A 383 20.30 -31.76 -1.22
N ASP A 384 20.11 -32.59 -2.24
CA ASP A 384 20.87 -32.50 -3.50
C ASP A 384 20.58 -31.16 -4.21
N GLN A 385 19.30 -30.73 -4.20
CA GLN A 385 18.80 -29.52 -4.84
C GLN A 385 18.98 -28.27 -3.97
N VAL A 386 19.00 -27.11 -4.62
CA VAL A 386 18.87 -25.78 -4.00
C VAL A 386 17.45 -25.29 -4.18
N ILE A 387 16.79 -24.94 -3.09
CA ILE A 387 15.48 -24.28 -3.12
C ILE A 387 15.70 -22.84 -3.57
N ARG A 388 15.33 -22.54 -4.82
CA ARG A 388 15.73 -21.30 -5.48
C ARG A 388 14.54 -20.35 -5.63
N ILE A 389 14.49 -19.34 -4.78
CA ILE A 389 13.34 -18.47 -4.58
C ILE A 389 13.53 -17.18 -5.38
N GLU A 390 12.72 -16.98 -6.42
CA GLU A 390 12.72 -15.71 -7.15
C GLU A 390 12.01 -14.61 -6.37
N TYR A 391 12.67 -13.47 -6.21
CA TYR A 391 12.09 -12.25 -5.68
C TYR A 391 11.62 -11.35 -6.84
N ALA A 392 10.31 -11.10 -6.91
CA ALA A 392 9.67 -10.29 -7.95
C ALA A 392 10.01 -8.80 -7.76
N LEU A 393 10.73 -8.23 -8.72
CA LEU A 393 11.07 -6.81 -8.74
C LEU A 393 10.03 -5.99 -9.51
N SER A 394 9.62 -4.87 -8.94
CA SER A 394 9.01 -3.79 -9.74
C SER A 394 10.10 -3.04 -10.52
N ALA A 395 11.15 -2.64 -9.82
CA ALA A 395 12.34 -1.97 -10.35
C ALA A 395 13.56 -2.42 -9.54
N ASP A 396 14.75 -2.38 -10.15
CA ASP A 396 15.99 -2.66 -9.43
C ASP A 396 16.49 -1.41 -8.69
N SER A 397 17.05 -1.60 -7.50
CA SER A 397 17.55 -0.52 -6.64
C SER A 397 18.50 -1.04 -5.57
N ASP A 398 19.23 -0.14 -4.90
CA ASP A 398 20.09 -0.48 -3.77
C ASP A 398 19.30 -1.06 -2.59
N PHE A 399 18.07 -0.59 -2.38
CA PHE A 399 17.13 -1.17 -1.41
C PHE A 399 16.86 -2.66 -1.73
N MET A 400 16.63 -2.99 -3.01
CA MET A 400 16.44 -4.38 -3.44
C MET A 400 17.71 -5.21 -3.28
N THR A 401 18.89 -4.67 -3.64
CA THR A 401 20.18 -5.36 -3.43
C THR A 401 20.41 -5.67 -1.95
N THR A 402 20.22 -4.68 -1.08
CA THR A 402 20.42 -4.80 0.37
C THR A 402 19.44 -5.82 0.96
N THR A 403 18.18 -5.79 0.53
CA THR A 403 17.17 -6.75 0.97
C THR A 403 17.55 -8.19 0.64
N ILE A 404 17.90 -8.48 -0.63
CA ILE A 404 18.26 -9.86 -1.04
C ILE A 404 19.55 -10.34 -0.37
N ASN A 405 20.55 -9.46 -0.23
CA ASN A 405 21.78 -9.80 0.48
C ASN A 405 21.51 -10.13 1.95
N TYR A 406 20.65 -9.35 2.62
CA TYR A 406 20.27 -9.61 4.00
C TYR A 406 19.57 -10.97 4.13
N LEU A 407 18.55 -11.23 3.29
CA LEU A 407 17.78 -12.47 3.33
C LEU A 407 18.70 -13.70 3.20
N ASN A 408 19.59 -13.70 2.21
CA ASN A 408 20.54 -14.78 1.99
C ASN A 408 21.57 -14.90 3.12
N THR A 409 22.09 -13.78 3.64
CA THR A 409 23.08 -13.79 4.73
C THR A 409 22.50 -14.41 6.00
N VAL A 410 21.33 -13.93 6.42
CA VAL A 410 20.69 -14.42 7.65
C VAL A 410 20.29 -15.89 7.50
N LEU A 411 19.75 -16.29 6.35
CA LEU A 411 19.43 -17.70 6.14
C LEU A 411 20.63 -18.61 6.14
N ALA A 412 21.76 -18.20 5.55
CA ALA A 412 22.98 -19.01 5.58
C ALA A 412 23.37 -19.37 7.03
N ASP A 413 23.25 -18.41 7.96
CA ASP A 413 23.52 -18.61 9.39
C ASP A 413 22.46 -19.48 10.09
N VAL A 414 21.17 -19.26 9.80
CA VAL A 414 20.07 -20.06 10.36
C VAL A 414 20.18 -21.52 9.92
N LEU A 415 20.56 -21.76 8.66
CA LEU A 415 20.59 -23.10 8.05
C LEU A 415 21.79 -23.96 8.48
N VAL A 416 22.78 -23.40 9.18
CA VAL A 416 23.92 -24.17 9.70
C VAL A 416 23.43 -25.35 10.56
N GLY A 417 23.90 -26.55 10.22
CA GLY A 417 23.55 -27.80 10.88
C GLY A 417 22.20 -28.40 10.45
N THR A 418 21.52 -27.81 9.48
CA THR A 418 20.28 -28.36 8.90
C THR A 418 20.56 -29.13 7.60
N PRO A 419 19.63 -30.00 7.17
CA PRO A 419 19.70 -30.63 5.84
C PRO A 419 19.70 -29.65 4.66
N PHE A 420 19.32 -28.39 4.90
CA PHE A 420 19.30 -27.31 3.91
C PHE A 420 20.48 -26.33 4.03
N GLU A 421 21.54 -26.67 4.78
CA GLU A 421 22.74 -25.82 4.89
C GLU A 421 23.33 -25.49 3.51
N GLY A 422 23.25 -24.21 3.13
CA GLY A 422 23.69 -23.72 1.81
C GLY A 422 22.78 -24.11 0.63
N LYS A 423 21.53 -24.52 0.91
CA LYS A 423 20.56 -25.04 -0.08
C LYS A 423 19.29 -24.20 -0.23
N ILE A 424 19.30 -22.96 0.23
CA ILE A 424 18.22 -22.00 -0.03
C ILE A 424 18.85 -20.71 -0.56
N GLU A 425 18.33 -20.19 -1.67
CA GLU A 425 18.84 -18.98 -2.31
C GLU A 425 17.68 -18.07 -2.76
N PHE A 426 17.74 -16.80 -2.37
CA PHE A 426 16.95 -15.73 -2.98
C PHE A 426 17.72 -15.08 -4.12
N TYR A 427 17.05 -14.88 -5.26
CA TYR A 427 17.61 -14.12 -6.38
C TYR A 427 16.59 -13.15 -6.97
N LYS A 428 17.10 -12.10 -7.62
CA LYS A 428 16.25 -11.07 -8.24
C LYS A 428 15.66 -11.57 -9.56
N SER A 429 14.37 -11.32 -9.77
CA SER A 429 13.77 -11.38 -11.11
C SER A 429 14.32 -10.27 -12.01
N ALA A 430 13.98 -10.31 -13.30
CA ALA A 430 14.03 -9.09 -14.11
C ALA A 430 13.02 -8.05 -13.56
N PRO A 431 13.23 -6.74 -13.77
CA PRO A 431 12.25 -5.72 -13.41
C PRO A 431 10.92 -5.93 -14.16
N TYR A 432 9.86 -6.29 -13.44
CA TYR A 432 8.54 -6.54 -13.99
C TYR A 432 7.65 -5.29 -14.05
N GLY A 433 8.09 -4.14 -13.51
CA GLY A 433 7.24 -2.96 -13.36
C GLY A 433 5.94 -3.33 -12.64
N ASN A 434 4.82 -2.80 -13.10
CA ASN A 434 3.50 -3.08 -12.49
C ASN A 434 3.05 -4.55 -12.59
N ALA A 435 3.70 -5.38 -13.42
CA ALA A 435 3.32 -6.78 -13.61
C ALA A 435 3.75 -7.70 -12.45
N TRP A 436 4.61 -7.25 -11.52
CA TRP A 436 5.07 -8.06 -10.39
C TRP A 436 3.89 -8.69 -9.62
N SER A 437 2.81 -7.93 -9.41
CA SER A 437 1.66 -8.37 -8.62
C SER A 437 0.86 -9.48 -9.30
N ALA A 438 0.72 -9.40 -10.62
CA ALA A 438 0.09 -10.45 -11.43
C ALA A 438 0.95 -11.72 -11.46
N LYS A 439 2.28 -11.58 -11.50
CA LYS A 439 3.22 -12.72 -11.45
C LYS A 439 3.13 -13.47 -10.13
N ILE A 440 3.09 -12.76 -9.00
CA ILE A 440 2.91 -13.36 -7.67
C ILE A 440 1.56 -14.09 -7.59
N LYS A 441 0.47 -13.44 -7.98
CA LYS A 441 -0.89 -14.05 -7.96
C LYS A 441 -0.99 -15.32 -8.81
N ALA A 442 -0.27 -15.36 -9.93
CA ALA A 442 -0.24 -16.50 -10.84
C ALA A 442 0.79 -17.59 -10.44
N GLY A 443 1.57 -17.40 -9.36
CA GLY A 443 2.63 -18.34 -8.97
C GLY A 443 3.84 -18.36 -9.93
N LEU A 444 3.97 -17.34 -10.77
CA LEU A 444 5.06 -17.19 -11.75
C LEU A 444 6.31 -16.50 -11.19
N SER A 445 6.26 -16.09 -9.93
CA SER A 445 7.41 -15.65 -9.13
C SER A 445 7.16 -16.03 -7.67
N ASP A 446 8.21 -16.12 -6.84
CA ASP A 446 8.13 -16.90 -5.60
C ASP A 446 7.94 -16.08 -4.34
N THR A 447 8.44 -14.84 -4.35
CA THR A 447 8.24 -13.89 -3.26
C THR A 447 8.30 -12.44 -3.69
N VAL A 448 7.83 -11.56 -2.84
CA VAL A 448 8.03 -10.10 -2.91
C VAL A 448 7.84 -9.51 -1.52
N LEU A 449 8.43 -8.35 -1.21
CA LEU A 449 7.91 -7.46 -0.17
C LEU A 449 6.70 -6.70 -0.72
N GLY A 450 5.51 -7.31 -0.56
CA GLY A 450 4.24 -6.74 -0.98
C GLY A 450 3.44 -6.25 0.23
N GLY A 451 2.59 -5.25 0.04
CA GLY A 451 1.76 -4.70 1.11
C GLY A 451 0.48 -4.09 0.55
N TRP A 452 -0.46 -3.83 1.45
CA TRP A 452 -1.71 -3.15 1.14
C TRP A 452 -1.75 -1.77 1.76
N GLN A 453 -2.43 -0.83 1.10
CA GLN A 453 -2.62 0.53 1.59
C GLN A 453 -4.06 0.99 1.41
N GLY A 454 -4.49 1.96 2.22
CA GLY A 454 -5.83 2.52 2.20
C GLY A 454 -6.69 2.07 3.39
N SER A 455 -7.91 2.59 3.49
CA SER A 455 -8.85 2.32 4.58
C SER A 455 -8.30 2.58 5.99
N ALA A 456 -7.42 3.58 6.15
CA ALA A 456 -6.75 3.89 7.43
C ALA A 456 -7.71 3.99 8.62
N LEU A 457 -8.96 4.42 8.38
CA LEU A 457 -9.99 4.65 9.38
C LEU A 457 -11.05 3.51 9.44
N ASN A 458 -10.76 2.37 8.81
CA ASN A 458 -11.62 1.19 8.78
C ASN A 458 -10.79 -0.10 8.63
N PRO A 459 -10.07 -0.53 9.69
CA PRO A 459 -9.28 -1.75 9.68
C PRO A 459 -10.10 -3.01 9.39
N PHE A 460 -11.39 -3.02 9.72
CA PHE A 460 -12.29 -4.16 9.47
C PHE A 460 -12.40 -4.49 7.97
N SER A 461 -12.27 -3.49 7.10
CA SER A 461 -12.32 -3.69 5.65
C SER A 461 -11.10 -4.41 5.07
N LEU A 462 -10.00 -4.47 5.82
CA LEU A 462 -8.77 -5.10 5.35
C LEU A 462 -8.88 -6.62 5.25
N THR A 463 -9.80 -7.24 5.99
CA THR A 463 -10.02 -8.70 5.92
C THR A 463 -10.33 -9.15 4.49
N ASP A 464 -11.06 -8.33 3.72
CA ASP A 464 -11.40 -8.59 2.31
C ASP A 464 -10.15 -8.76 1.44
N LEU A 465 -9.04 -8.08 1.75
CA LEU A 465 -7.78 -8.18 1.01
C LEU A 465 -7.12 -9.56 1.10
N TYR A 466 -7.50 -10.36 2.10
CA TYR A 466 -6.91 -11.69 2.35
C TYR A 466 -7.89 -12.84 2.09
N VAL A 467 -9.19 -12.55 1.94
CA VAL A 467 -10.21 -13.59 1.72
C VAL A 467 -10.89 -13.50 0.37
N ASN A 468 -10.82 -12.36 -0.31
CA ASN A 468 -11.46 -12.15 -1.61
C ASN A 468 -10.52 -12.60 -2.74
N PRO A 469 -10.90 -13.61 -3.54
CA PRO A 469 -10.03 -14.14 -4.59
C PRO A 469 -9.62 -13.12 -5.65
N SER A 470 -10.40 -12.05 -5.84
CA SER A 470 -10.04 -10.97 -6.78
C SER A 470 -8.93 -10.06 -6.26
N ARG A 471 -8.70 -10.04 -4.94
CA ARG A 471 -7.78 -9.14 -4.26
C ARG A 471 -6.57 -9.87 -3.70
N ALA A 472 -6.78 -10.94 -2.93
CA ALA A 472 -5.74 -11.66 -2.23
C ALA A 472 -4.60 -12.09 -3.16
N TYR A 473 -3.35 -11.92 -2.70
CA TYR A 473 -2.17 -12.30 -3.46
C TYR A 473 -2.01 -13.81 -3.57
N ASP A 474 -2.50 -14.55 -2.57
CA ASP A 474 -2.42 -16.00 -2.44
C ASP A 474 -3.71 -16.73 -2.85
N ALA A 475 -4.67 -16.03 -3.45
CA ALA A 475 -5.99 -16.57 -3.81
C ALA A 475 -5.94 -17.89 -4.61
N ALA A 476 -4.88 -18.11 -5.38
CA ALA A 476 -4.71 -19.30 -6.19
C ALA A 476 -4.24 -20.55 -5.42
N TRP A 477 -3.74 -20.39 -4.18
CA TRP A 477 -3.32 -21.50 -3.31
C TRP A 477 -3.86 -21.44 -1.88
N PHE A 478 -4.60 -20.38 -1.55
CA PHE A 478 -5.32 -20.23 -0.29
C PHE A 478 -6.78 -19.89 -0.57
N ASN A 479 -7.66 -20.87 -0.39
CA ASN A 479 -9.09 -20.67 -0.55
C ASN A 479 -9.75 -20.37 0.79
N ALA A 480 -9.98 -19.09 1.08
CA ALA A 480 -10.61 -18.63 2.31
C ALA A 480 -12.05 -19.18 2.52
N GLU A 481 -12.74 -19.64 1.47
CA GLU A 481 -14.08 -20.22 1.58
C GLU A 481 -14.09 -21.65 2.14
N THR A 482 -12.93 -22.32 2.18
CA THR A 482 -12.79 -23.68 2.73
C THR A 482 -12.20 -23.69 4.14
N VAL A 483 -11.72 -22.54 4.63
CA VAL A 483 -11.12 -22.39 5.96
C VAL A 483 -12.18 -21.99 6.96
N ASN A 484 -12.65 -22.94 7.74
CA ASN A 484 -13.58 -22.69 8.85
C ASN A 484 -12.87 -22.05 10.05
N LEU A 485 -13.57 -21.12 10.69
CA LEU A 485 -13.18 -20.46 11.92
C LEU A 485 -14.38 -20.42 12.86
N GLU A 486 -14.18 -20.89 14.09
CA GLU A 486 -15.17 -20.81 15.16
C GLU A 486 -14.82 -19.64 16.08
N ILE A 487 -15.79 -18.76 16.33
CA ILE A 487 -15.64 -17.60 17.23
C ILE A 487 -16.81 -17.62 18.21
N ASN A 488 -16.52 -17.40 19.48
CA ASN A 488 -17.56 -17.17 20.49
C ASN A 488 -18.00 -15.71 20.45
N VAL A 489 -19.19 -15.44 19.92
CA VAL A 489 -19.78 -14.11 19.87
C VAL A 489 -20.93 -14.06 20.87
N ASN A 490 -20.81 -13.21 21.89
CA ASN A 490 -21.83 -13.04 22.94
C ASN A 490 -22.29 -14.36 23.60
N GLY A 491 -21.37 -15.31 23.77
CA GLY A 491 -21.63 -16.61 24.39
C GLY A 491 -22.19 -17.68 23.45
N GLU A 492 -22.33 -17.39 22.15
CA GLU A 492 -22.68 -18.36 21.13
C GLU A 492 -21.43 -18.73 20.31
N ALA A 493 -21.12 -20.02 20.22
CA ALA A 493 -20.10 -20.52 19.29
C ALA A 493 -20.66 -20.51 17.86
N ILE A 494 -20.10 -19.65 17.02
CA ILE A 494 -20.49 -19.48 15.62
C ILE A 494 -19.35 -19.98 14.75
N THR A 495 -19.67 -20.80 13.75
CA THR A 495 -18.70 -21.31 12.77
C THR A 495 -19.07 -20.85 11.38
N LEU A 496 -18.18 -20.06 10.77
CA LEU A 496 -18.26 -19.60 9.39
C LEU A 496 -16.90 -19.83 8.72
N ASN A 497 -16.84 -19.83 7.39
CA ASN A 497 -15.55 -19.75 6.70
C ASN A 497 -14.99 -18.31 6.75
N LEU A 498 -13.71 -18.13 6.44
CA LEU A 498 -13.06 -16.82 6.52
C LEU A 498 -13.72 -15.76 5.63
N LYS A 499 -14.18 -16.14 4.43
CA LYS A 499 -14.88 -15.21 3.53
C LYS A 499 -16.19 -14.73 4.13
N GLN A 500 -16.99 -15.66 4.68
CA GLN A 500 -18.24 -15.38 5.37
C GLN A 500 -18.04 -14.50 6.61
N TRP A 501 -16.99 -14.76 7.41
CA TRP A 501 -16.63 -13.91 8.54
C TRP A 501 -16.29 -12.48 8.10
N SER A 502 -15.43 -12.33 7.09
CA SER A 502 -15.09 -11.03 6.52
C SER A 502 -16.32 -10.29 5.98
N ASP A 503 -17.19 -10.99 5.24
CA ASP A 503 -18.40 -10.40 4.65
C ASP A 503 -19.36 -9.92 5.75
N ALA A 504 -19.61 -10.76 6.76
CA ALA A 504 -20.46 -10.40 7.89
C ALA A 504 -19.88 -9.23 8.70
N LEU A 505 -18.56 -9.22 8.95
CA LEU A 505 -17.85 -8.12 9.63
C LEU A 505 -17.93 -6.80 8.85
N ASN A 506 -17.97 -6.87 7.52
CA ASN A 506 -18.11 -5.73 6.63
C ASN A 506 -19.57 -5.36 6.31
N GLY A 507 -20.53 -5.92 7.05
CA GLY A 507 -21.93 -5.51 7.01
C GLY A 507 -22.81 -6.27 6.02
N ALA A 508 -22.31 -7.32 5.37
CA ALA A 508 -23.16 -8.19 4.56
C ALA A 508 -24.01 -9.12 5.44
N ALA A 509 -25.22 -9.44 4.96
CA ALA A 509 -26.06 -10.46 5.58
C ALA A 509 -25.62 -11.85 5.10
N VAL A 510 -24.99 -12.64 5.97
CA VAL A 510 -24.47 -13.97 5.67
C VAL A 510 -25.37 -15.03 6.29
N THR A 511 -26.00 -15.86 5.45
CA THR A 511 -26.92 -16.91 5.91
C THR A 511 -26.26 -18.28 5.85
N VAL A 512 -26.22 -18.99 6.98
CA VAL A 512 -25.76 -20.38 7.09
C VAL A 512 -26.83 -21.19 7.82
N GLY A 513 -27.42 -22.16 7.11
CA GLY A 513 -28.60 -22.86 7.61
C GLY A 513 -29.79 -21.91 7.75
N GLU A 514 -30.40 -21.86 8.94
CA GLU A 514 -31.55 -21.00 9.25
C GLU A 514 -31.16 -19.68 9.92
N LYS A 515 -29.87 -19.42 10.14
CA LYS A 515 -29.37 -18.23 10.81
C LYS A 515 -28.71 -17.27 9.82
N THR A 516 -28.94 -15.98 10.04
CA THR A 516 -28.30 -14.89 9.29
C THR A 516 -27.47 -14.06 10.24
N TYR A 517 -26.22 -13.82 9.87
CA TYR A 517 -25.24 -13.07 10.65
C TYR A 517 -24.87 -11.77 9.93
N ASN A 518 -24.70 -10.71 10.72
CA ASN A 518 -24.19 -9.42 10.28
C ASN A 518 -23.52 -8.75 11.49
N PHE A 519 -22.22 -8.48 11.37
CA PHE A 519 -21.38 -7.89 12.42
C PHE A 519 -20.79 -6.55 11.95
N GLY A 520 -21.47 -5.90 11.00
CA GLY A 520 -21.10 -4.59 10.50
C GLY A 520 -21.20 -3.50 11.56
N ASP A 521 -20.76 -2.30 11.17
CA ASP A 521 -20.81 -1.13 12.04
C ASP A 521 -22.22 -0.87 12.60
N GLY A 522 -22.30 -0.65 13.90
CA GLY A 522 -23.55 -0.47 14.64
C GLY A 522 -24.45 -1.71 14.77
N GLN A 523 -24.06 -2.88 14.25
CA GLN A 523 -24.85 -4.12 14.41
C GLN A 523 -24.50 -4.89 15.69
N VAL A 524 -23.25 -4.80 16.12
CA VAL A 524 -22.73 -5.30 17.41
C VAL A 524 -21.78 -4.26 18.00
N ASP A 525 -21.40 -4.43 19.27
CA ASP A 525 -20.41 -3.56 19.91
C ASP A 525 -19.03 -3.68 19.25
N VAL A 526 -18.21 -2.64 19.43
CA VAL A 526 -16.89 -2.56 18.78
C VAL A 526 -15.92 -3.62 19.28
N ASP A 527 -15.99 -4.01 20.57
CA ASP A 527 -15.12 -5.04 21.14
C ASP A 527 -15.36 -6.40 20.48
N THR A 528 -16.63 -6.77 20.26
CA THR A 528 -17.00 -7.96 19.48
C THR A 528 -16.44 -7.91 18.07
N ARG A 529 -16.46 -6.74 17.40
CA ARG A 529 -15.90 -6.60 16.05
C ARG A 529 -14.39 -6.74 16.05
N LEU A 530 -13.72 -6.21 17.07
CA LEU A 530 -12.27 -6.35 17.28
C LEU A 530 -11.88 -7.80 17.54
N ASP A 531 -12.66 -8.55 18.34
CA ASP A 531 -12.46 -9.99 18.56
C ASP A 531 -12.54 -10.78 17.24
N ILE A 532 -13.54 -10.47 16.40
CA ILE A 532 -13.71 -11.10 15.08
C ILE A 532 -12.53 -10.74 14.16
N LEU A 533 -12.14 -9.47 14.10
CA LEU A 533 -11.02 -9.00 13.29
C LEU A 533 -9.71 -9.69 13.68
N ALA A 534 -9.41 -9.75 14.98
CA ALA A 534 -8.24 -10.41 15.54
C ALA A 534 -8.22 -11.91 15.22
N ALA A 535 -9.35 -12.60 15.34
CA ALA A 535 -9.46 -14.01 15.01
C ALA A 535 -9.24 -14.30 13.51
N ILE A 536 -9.80 -13.45 12.62
CA ILE A 536 -9.55 -13.55 11.17
C ILE A 536 -8.06 -13.34 10.88
N GLU A 537 -7.46 -12.30 11.45
CA GLU A 537 -6.03 -12.01 11.29
C GLU A 537 -5.15 -13.19 11.70
N THR A 538 -5.33 -13.71 12.92
CA THR A 538 -4.57 -14.87 13.40
C THR A 538 -4.74 -16.05 12.45
N LYS A 539 -5.95 -16.31 11.96
CA LYS A 539 -6.21 -17.45 11.09
C LYS A 539 -5.58 -17.32 9.71
N VAL A 540 -5.52 -16.11 9.15
CA VAL A 540 -4.81 -15.83 7.89
C VAL A 540 -3.30 -15.95 8.08
N LEU A 541 -2.74 -15.39 9.16
CA LEU A 541 -1.31 -15.50 9.48
C LEU A 541 -0.87 -16.96 9.66
N GLN A 542 -1.70 -17.80 10.27
CA GLN A 542 -1.47 -19.24 10.41
C GLN A 542 -1.42 -20.00 9.07
N GLY A 543 -1.81 -19.38 7.95
CA GLY A 543 -1.56 -19.92 6.60
C GLY A 543 -0.10 -19.78 6.15
N TYR A 544 0.69 -18.93 6.82
CA TYR A 544 2.11 -18.64 6.53
C TYR A 544 2.40 -18.22 5.07
N ASN A 545 1.39 -17.77 4.32
CA ASN A 545 1.55 -17.21 2.98
C ASN A 545 2.03 -15.76 3.01
N TYR A 546 1.69 -15.04 4.08
CA TYR A 546 2.11 -13.67 4.34
C TYR A 546 3.00 -13.69 5.57
N LEU A 547 4.28 -13.40 5.42
CA LEU A 547 5.20 -13.25 6.54
C LEU A 547 5.42 -11.76 6.78
N PRO A 548 4.81 -11.14 7.81
CA PRO A 548 5.06 -9.73 8.14
C PRO A 548 6.56 -9.49 8.34
N MET A 549 7.07 -8.42 7.74
CA MET A 549 8.50 -8.06 7.82
C MET A 549 8.71 -6.61 8.27
N LEU A 550 8.03 -5.67 7.61
CA LEU A 550 8.27 -4.23 7.77
C LEU A 550 6.95 -3.50 7.92
N GLU A 551 6.87 -2.62 8.90
CA GLU A 551 5.85 -1.60 8.97
C GLU A 551 6.34 -0.36 8.22
N ASP A 552 5.53 0.14 7.29
CA ASP A 552 5.88 1.29 6.49
C ASP A 552 5.91 2.57 7.32
N GLY A 553 6.76 3.50 6.92
CA GLY A 553 7.00 4.71 7.67
C GLY A 553 8.10 5.55 7.07
N SER A 554 8.24 6.74 7.61
CA SER A 554 9.29 7.69 7.23
C SER A 554 9.80 8.43 8.46
N MET A 555 11.01 8.96 8.38
CA MET A 555 11.54 9.88 9.39
C MET A 555 11.97 11.18 8.71
N ALA A 556 11.65 12.31 9.32
CA ALA A 556 11.99 13.62 8.80
C ALA A 556 12.43 14.56 9.92
N LEU A 557 13.39 15.43 9.61
CA LEU A 557 13.74 16.56 10.46
C LEU A 557 12.75 17.70 10.25
N LEU A 558 12.28 18.29 11.34
CA LEU A 558 11.57 19.56 11.35
C LEU A 558 12.55 20.72 11.56
N SER A 559 12.35 21.83 10.85
CA SER A 559 13.18 23.01 11.01
C SER A 559 13.01 23.63 12.40
N GLN A 560 14.11 24.07 13.02
CA GLN A 560 14.10 24.85 14.27
C GLN A 560 13.27 26.14 14.18
N GLN A 561 12.90 26.56 12.97
CA GLN A 561 11.99 27.69 12.73
C GLN A 561 10.58 27.46 13.28
N VAL A 562 10.14 26.21 13.38
CA VAL A 562 8.77 25.83 13.68
C VAL A 562 8.72 24.69 14.70
N TYR A 563 7.54 24.46 15.27
CA TYR A 563 7.27 23.28 16.09
C TYR A 563 5.86 22.76 15.87
N TYR A 564 5.67 21.48 16.16
CA TYR A 564 4.35 20.87 16.24
C TYR A 564 3.73 21.17 17.59
N VAL A 565 2.47 21.61 17.60
CA VAL A 565 1.70 21.80 18.85
C VAL A 565 1.44 20.46 19.56
N VAL A 566 1.39 19.38 18.79
CA VAL A 566 1.31 18.01 19.29
C VAL A 566 2.35 17.19 18.52
N GLU A 567 3.32 16.64 19.23
CA GLU A 567 4.41 15.84 18.63
C GLU A 567 3.98 14.41 18.31
N ASP A 568 2.98 13.90 19.04
CA ASP A 568 2.37 12.61 18.80
C ASP A 568 1.69 12.57 17.44
N TYR A 569 2.03 11.57 16.63
CA TYR A 569 1.40 11.38 15.34
C TYR A 569 0.01 10.77 15.49
N ASN A 570 -0.99 11.47 14.94
CA ASN A 570 -2.35 10.98 14.78
C ASN A 570 -2.62 10.63 13.30
N PRO A 571 -3.09 9.42 12.96
CA PRO A 571 -3.35 9.03 11.57
C PRO A 571 -4.42 9.85 10.84
N VAL A 572 -5.31 10.54 11.56
CA VAL A 572 -6.34 11.43 10.99
C VAL A 572 -5.79 12.84 10.74
N MET A 573 -5.07 13.40 11.71
CA MET A 573 -4.67 14.82 11.73
C MET A 573 -3.16 15.05 11.50
N GLY A 574 -2.38 13.98 11.36
CA GLY A 574 -0.92 14.04 11.43
C GLY A 574 -0.45 14.63 12.76
N ARG A 575 0.37 15.68 12.69
CA ARG A 575 0.76 16.52 13.83
C ARG A 575 0.06 17.90 13.76
N GLY A 576 -1.19 17.90 13.33
CA GLY A 576 -2.02 19.08 13.05
C GLY A 576 -1.78 19.74 11.70
N GLY A 577 -0.58 19.63 11.14
CA GLY A 577 -0.23 20.26 9.87
C GLY A 577 -0.32 21.79 9.92
N ILE A 578 -0.43 22.44 8.76
CA ILE A 578 -0.33 23.90 8.64
C ILE A 578 -1.42 24.67 9.41
N ALA A 579 -2.53 24.03 9.74
CA ALA A 579 -3.58 24.63 10.55
C ALA A 579 -3.09 24.92 11.98
N TYR A 580 -2.20 24.09 12.52
CA TYR A 580 -1.73 24.16 13.90
C TYR A 580 -0.24 24.48 14.04
N THR A 581 0.55 24.52 12.96
CA THR A 581 1.96 24.91 13.00
C THR A 581 2.17 26.27 13.66
N LYS A 582 3.14 26.36 14.58
CA LYS A 582 3.60 27.61 15.21
C LYS A 582 5.04 27.92 14.81
N TYR A 583 5.39 29.19 14.88
CA TYR A 583 6.67 29.73 14.43
C TYR A 583 7.44 30.30 15.63
N ASN A 584 8.71 29.93 15.75
CA ASN A 584 9.63 30.45 16.76
C ASN A 584 10.23 31.81 16.37
N TYR A 585 10.22 32.12 15.07
CA TYR A 585 10.90 33.28 14.48
C TYR A 585 10.05 33.88 13.36
N ASN A 586 10.09 35.20 13.20
CA ASN A 586 9.78 35.81 11.89
C ASN A 586 10.97 35.68 10.92
N ASP A 587 10.78 36.03 9.64
CA ASP A 587 11.81 35.83 8.60
C ASP A 587 13.15 36.51 8.90
N ALA A 588 13.11 37.72 9.49
CA ALA A 588 14.33 38.46 9.83
C ALA A 588 15.05 37.83 11.03
N GLU A 589 14.30 37.41 12.05
CA GLU A 589 14.83 36.70 13.21
C GLU A 589 15.40 35.33 12.83
N TRP A 590 14.73 34.62 11.92
CA TRP A 590 15.19 33.32 11.41
C TRP A 590 16.50 33.44 10.64
N THR A 591 16.59 34.42 9.74
CA THR A 591 17.82 34.71 8.98
C THR A 591 18.98 35.02 9.94
N ALA A 592 18.75 35.87 10.93
CA ALA A 592 19.75 36.20 11.94
C ALA A 592 20.15 34.98 12.79
N TYR A 593 19.21 34.10 13.11
CA TYR A 593 19.48 32.86 13.84
C TYR A 593 20.38 31.91 13.03
N VAL A 594 20.07 31.67 11.74
CA VAL A 594 20.90 30.84 10.86
C VAL A 594 22.31 31.43 10.70
N ASP A 595 22.42 32.74 10.50
CA ASP A 595 23.71 33.43 10.42
C ASP A 595 24.53 33.26 11.72
N SER A 596 23.87 33.31 12.87
CA SER A 596 24.51 33.12 14.18
C SER A 596 25.09 31.71 14.38
N GLN A 597 24.56 30.71 13.66
CA GLN A 597 25.08 29.33 13.65
C GLN A 597 26.22 29.12 12.64
N GLY A 598 26.59 30.16 11.88
CA GLY A 598 27.59 30.08 10.82
C GLY A 598 27.03 29.75 9.44
N GLY A 599 25.72 29.93 9.24
CA GLY A 599 25.04 29.69 7.96
C GLY A 599 24.49 28.27 7.78
N GLU A 600 24.73 27.37 8.73
CA GLU A 600 24.21 26.01 8.76
C GLU A 600 23.69 25.66 10.15
N LEU A 601 22.47 25.13 10.21
CA LEU A 601 21.80 24.66 11.41
C LEU A 601 22.45 23.37 11.93
N LYS A 602 22.37 23.17 13.24
CA LYS A 602 22.88 21.99 13.94
C LYS A 602 21.72 21.22 14.54
N TYR A 603 21.69 19.90 14.31
CA TYR A 603 20.64 18.99 14.72
C TYR A 603 21.18 17.84 15.55
#